data_AF-A0AAW3I0L7-F1
#
_entry.id   AF-A0AAW3I0L7-F1
#
_cell.length_a   1.000
_cell.length_b   1.000
_cell.length_c   1.000
_cell.angle_alpha   90.00
_cell.angle_beta   90.00
_cell.angle_gamma   90.00
#
_symmetry.space_group_name_H-M   'P 1'
#
loop_
_entity.id
_entity.type
_entity.pdbx_description
1 polymer ?
#
loop_
_entity_poly.entity_id
_entity_poly.type
_entity_poly.pdbx_seq_one_letter_code
_entity_poly.pdbx_strand_id
1 'polypeptide(L)'
;MIRSAGKLGVAGFMVLAGAGFSTSASAQSIVFKDVEISRPIHDSVLVVGSDSRARAGMEVRELQRTMDEVRDQTRTLDGLKNENRALQRKVDDQEKKIAALERKQSDSNRSSSTSNNNSANERQFSAMQRQIDQLSRDLDRIRSKVK
;
A
#
# COMPACT_ATOMS: atom_id res chain seq x y z
N MET A 1 25.89 -16.98 -14.35
CA MET A 1 25.19 -18.18 -14.85
C MET A 1 24.42 -18.83 -13.70
N ILE A 2 23.38 -19.58 -14.03
CA ILE A 2 22.08 -19.71 -13.34
C ILE A 2 21.99 -21.01 -12.48
N ARG A 3 21.07 -21.02 -11.50
CA ARG A 3 20.32 -22.16 -10.88
C ARG A 3 21.02 -22.82 -9.67
N SER A 4 20.34 -23.34 -8.64
CA SER A 4 18.99 -23.89 -8.53
C SER A 4 18.54 -23.98 -7.07
N ALA A 5 17.23 -23.89 -6.84
CA ALA A 5 16.55 -24.26 -5.60
C ALA A 5 16.54 -25.78 -5.35
N GLY A 6 16.37 -26.16 -4.08
CA GLY A 6 15.96 -27.50 -3.63
C GLY A 6 16.40 -27.74 -2.18
N LYS A 7 15.66 -28.38 -1.28
CA LYS A 7 14.31 -28.96 -1.25
C LYS A 7 14.04 -29.26 0.23
N LEU A 8 12.78 -29.14 0.65
CA LEU A 8 12.30 -29.52 1.97
C LEU A 8 12.70 -30.95 2.34
N GLY A 9 13.22 -31.15 3.55
CA GLY A 9 13.45 -32.45 4.15
C GLY A 9 12.90 -32.47 5.57
N VAL A 10 11.69 -33.01 5.74
CA VAL A 10 11.07 -33.33 7.03
C VAL A 10 11.83 -34.50 7.63
N ALA A 11 12.43 -34.33 8.82
CA ALA A 11 13.07 -35.42 9.56
C ALA A 11 12.27 -35.70 10.84
N GLY A 12 11.61 -36.86 10.85
CA GLY A 12 10.87 -37.38 12.00
C GLY A 12 11.81 -37.81 13.14
N PHE A 13 11.33 -37.63 14.37
CA PHE A 13 12.03 -38.06 15.58
C PHE A 13 11.76 -39.54 15.86
N MET A 14 12.82 -40.31 16.12
CA MET A 14 12.74 -41.67 16.64
C MET A 14 13.47 -41.73 17.99
N VAL A 15 12.74 -42.09 19.05
CA VAL A 15 13.26 -42.23 20.42
C VAL A 15 13.69 -43.68 20.63
N LEU A 16 14.96 -43.91 20.99
CA LEU A 16 15.46 -45.22 21.40
C LEU A 16 15.96 -45.14 22.85
N ALA A 17 15.29 -45.88 23.74
CA ALA A 17 15.69 -46.06 25.13
C ALA A 17 16.78 -47.14 25.24
N GLY A 18 17.82 -46.87 26.03
CA GLY A 18 18.88 -47.82 26.36
C GLY A 18 19.56 -47.44 27.67
N ALA A 19 19.65 -48.40 28.58
CA ALA A 19 19.95 -48.22 30.00
C ALA A 19 21.46 -48.29 30.34
N GLY A 20 21.82 -47.54 31.40
CA GLY A 20 22.79 -47.90 32.43
C GLY A 20 24.27 -47.64 32.14
N PHE A 21 24.88 -46.71 32.89
CA PHE A 21 26.12 -46.88 33.68
C PHE A 21 26.25 -45.69 34.65
N SER A 22 26.52 -45.98 35.92
CA SER A 22 26.71 -45.00 37.01
C SER A 22 28.19 -44.72 37.21
N THR A 23 28.61 -43.47 36.96
CA THR A 23 29.86 -42.88 37.42
C THR A 23 29.53 -41.59 38.15
N SER A 24 30.13 -41.39 39.32
CA SER A 24 29.93 -40.26 40.23
C SER A 24 29.93 -38.92 39.49
N ALA A 25 28.73 -38.34 39.31
CA ALA A 25 28.52 -37.11 38.58
C ALA A 25 28.88 -35.91 39.47
N SER A 26 30.08 -35.35 39.31
CA SER A 26 30.22 -33.90 39.45
C SER A 26 29.34 -33.28 38.36
N ALA A 27 28.10 -32.92 38.73
CA ALA A 27 26.97 -32.64 37.84
C ALA A 27 27.10 -31.30 37.10
N GLN A 28 28.14 -31.16 36.27
CA GLN A 28 28.41 -29.94 35.50
C GLN A 28 28.50 -30.20 34.00
N SER A 29 28.18 -31.40 33.50
CA SER A 29 28.18 -31.65 32.06
C SER A 29 26.92 -32.38 31.57
N ILE A 30 26.52 -32.05 30.35
CA ILE A 30 25.54 -32.76 29.52
C ILE A 30 26.38 -33.58 28.54
N VAL A 31 26.29 -34.90 28.62
CA VAL A 31 27.04 -35.81 27.76
C VAL A 31 26.10 -36.33 26.67
N PHE A 32 26.38 -35.95 25.43
CA PHE A 32 25.84 -36.60 24.24
C PHE A 32 26.80 -37.70 23.79
N LYS A 33 26.35 -38.58 22.88
CA LYS A 33 27.09 -39.76 22.43
C LYS A 33 28.55 -39.47 22.02
N ASP A 34 28.83 -38.29 21.49
CA ASP A 34 30.17 -37.87 21.01
C ASP A 34 30.61 -36.46 21.50
N VAL A 35 29.84 -35.81 22.38
CA VAL A 35 30.10 -34.40 22.79
C VAL A 35 29.76 -34.18 24.25
N GLU A 36 30.71 -33.67 25.02
CA GLU A 36 30.50 -33.20 26.39
C GLU A 36 30.35 -31.68 26.41
N ILE A 37 29.25 -31.19 27.02
CA ILE A 37 28.94 -29.77 27.11
C ILE A 37 28.80 -29.38 28.57
N SER A 38 29.49 -28.33 28.99
CA SER A 38 29.31 -27.80 30.34
C SER A 38 27.87 -27.32 30.55
N ARG A 39 27.21 -27.80 31.62
CA ARG A 39 25.84 -27.42 31.98
C ARG A 39 25.83 -25.93 32.31
N PRO A 40 25.07 -25.12 31.56
CA PRO A 40 24.91 -23.72 31.90
C PRO A 40 24.22 -23.60 33.27
N ILE A 41 24.61 -22.58 34.03
CA ILE A 41 24.08 -22.28 35.38
C ILE A 41 22.59 -21.90 35.30
N HIS A 42 22.13 -21.48 34.12
CA HIS A 42 20.78 -21.04 33.83
C HIS A 42 20.16 -21.86 32.69
N ASP A 43 18.83 -21.95 32.70
CA ASP A 43 18.06 -22.65 31.67
C ASP A 43 18.18 -21.88 30.35
N SER A 44 18.99 -22.42 29.43
CA SER A 44 19.41 -21.77 28.19
C SER A 44 19.29 -22.72 27.01
N VAL A 45 19.03 -22.15 25.84
CA VAL A 45 18.84 -22.95 24.62
C VAL A 45 20.18 -23.51 24.17
N LEU A 46 20.23 -24.78 23.78
CA LEU A 46 21.43 -25.34 23.16
C LEU A 46 21.43 -25.04 21.66
N VAL A 47 22.46 -24.35 21.19
CA VAL A 47 22.64 -24.01 19.77
C VAL A 47 23.69 -24.93 19.18
N VAL A 48 23.30 -25.72 18.17
CA VAL A 48 24.22 -26.54 17.39
C VAL A 48 24.59 -25.75 16.13
N GLY A 49 25.85 -25.32 16.07
CA GLY A 49 26.38 -24.60 14.93
C GLY A 49 26.60 -25.51 13.71
N SER A 50 26.72 -24.89 12.53
CA SER A 50 27.07 -25.58 11.28
C SER A 50 28.43 -26.29 11.34
N ASP A 51 29.27 -25.91 12.31
CA ASP A 51 30.55 -26.52 12.66
C ASP A 51 30.38 -27.82 13.49
N SER A 52 29.15 -28.32 13.66
CA SER A 52 28.78 -29.46 14.51
C SER A 52 29.12 -29.25 15.99
N ARG A 53 29.40 -28.02 16.41
CA ARG A 53 29.69 -27.70 17.80
C ARG A 53 28.42 -27.21 18.48
N ALA A 54 28.10 -27.83 19.60
CA ALA A 54 27.00 -27.41 20.45
C ALA A 54 27.50 -26.39 21.49
N ARG A 55 26.76 -25.29 21.65
CA ARG A 55 27.09 -24.19 22.57
C ARG A 55 25.84 -23.76 23.32
N ALA A 56 26.00 -23.25 24.54
CA ALA A 56 24.92 -22.57 25.23
C ALA A 56 24.55 -21.29 24.46
N GLY A 57 23.29 -21.14 24.15
CA GLY A 57 22.69 -19.97 23.51
C GLY A 57 21.97 -19.08 24.52
N MET A 58 21.02 -18.29 24.03
CA MET A 58 20.25 -17.35 24.85
C MET A 58 19.47 -18.06 25.97
N GLU A 59 19.30 -17.37 27.10
CA GLU A 59 18.47 -17.86 28.19
C GLU A 59 17.02 -18.03 27.74
N VAL A 60 16.35 -19.09 28.21
CA VAL A 60 14.97 -19.38 27.83
C VAL A 60 14.03 -18.23 28.21
N ARG A 61 14.31 -17.54 29.32
CA ARG A 61 13.52 -16.38 29.77
C ARG A 61 13.67 -15.18 28.84
N GLU A 62 14.87 -14.93 28.33
CA GLU A 62 15.12 -13.88 27.35
C GLU A 62 14.51 -14.24 25.99
N LEU A 63 14.57 -15.52 25.59
CA LEU A 63 13.89 -16.01 24.41
C LEU A 63 12.37 -15.81 24.49
N GLN A 64 11.76 -16.06 25.65
CA GLN A 64 10.33 -15.85 25.84
C GLN A 64 9.96 -14.36 25.71
N ARG A 65 10.75 -13.47 26.34
CA ARG A 65 10.52 -12.01 26.23
C ARG A 65 10.64 -11.52 24.80
N THR A 66 11.68 -11.95 24.08
CA THR A 66 11.88 -11.57 22.68
C THR A 66 10.78 -12.12 21.79
N MET A 67 10.30 -13.35 22.03
CA MET A 67 9.13 -13.89 21.32
C MET A 67 7.85 -13.08 21.56
N ASP A 68 7.61 -12.64 22.79
CA ASP A 68 6.45 -11.82 23.11
C ASP A 68 6.56 -10.41 22.48
N GLU A 69 7.75 -9.80 22.49
CA GLU A 69 8.02 -8.54 21.80
C GLU A 69 7.80 -8.66 20.28
N VAL A 70 8.30 -9.74 19.66
CA VAL A 70 8.07 -10.01 18.23
C VAL A 70 6.59 -10.19 17.91
N ARG A 71 5.83 -10.85 18.80
CA ARG A 71 4.37 -11.01 18.65
C ARG A 71 3.67 -9.66 18.72
N ASP A 72 4.04 -8.80 19.65
CA ASP A 72 3.45 -7.47 19.78
C ASP A 72 3.82 -6.56 18.60
N GLN A 73 5.06 -6.62 18.13
CA GLN A 73 5.48 -5.95 16.89
C GLN A 73 4.71 -6.46 15.66
N THR A 74 4.41 -7.76 15.61
CA THR A 74 3.59 -8.33 14.52
C THR A 74 2.17 -7.77 14.57
N ARG A 75 1.56 -7.66 15.75
CA ARG A 75 0.23 -7.06 15.92
C ARG A 75 0.19 -5.59 15.53
N THR A 76 1.20 -4.81 15.92
CA THR A 76 1.27 -3.39 15.53
C THR A 76 1.48 -3.23 14.03
N LEU A 77 2.31 -4.07 13.41
CA LEU A 77 2.51 -4.10 11.97
C LEU A 77 1.20 -4.42 11.21
N ASP A 78 0.43 -5.40 11.68
CA ASP A 78 -0.89 -5.72 11.10
C ASP A 78 -1.88 -4.56 11.25
N GLY A 79 -1.85 -3.86 12.39
CA GLY A 79 -2.62 -2.63 12.60
C GLY A 79 -2.27 -1.54 11.59
N LEU A 80 -0.98 -1.23 11.45
CA LEU A 80 -0.48 -0.25 10.48
C LEU A 80 -0.81 -0.62 9.04
N LYS A 81 -0.73 -1.91 8.70
CA LYS A 81 -1.09 -2.42 7.36
C LYS A 81 -2.56 -2.21 7.06
N ASN A 82 -3.44 -2.38 8.05
CA ASN A 82 -4.87 -2.13 7.89
C ASN A 82 -5.17 -0.63 7.78
N GLU A 83 -4.50 0.21 8.55
CA GLU A 83 -4.61 1.67 8.44
C GLU A 83 -4.14 2.16 7.07
N ASN A 84 -3.00 1.65 6.58
CA ASN A 84 -2.47 1.98 5.26
C ASN A 84 -3.46 1.60 4.13
N ARG A 85 -4.08 0.42 4.20
CA ARG A 85 -5.16 0.03 3.28
C ARG A 85 -6.37 0.97 3.35
N ALA A 86 -6.73 1.43 4.55
CA ALA A 86 -7.84 2.36 4.72
C ALA A 86 -7.52 3.74 4.13
N LEU A 87 -6.29 4.23 4.32
CA LEU A 87 -5.80 5.46 3.70
C LEU A 87 -5.76 5.34 2.17
N GLN A 88 -5.29 4.21 1.63
CA GLN A 88 -5.29 3.97 0.18
C GLN A 88 -6.69 4.08 -0.41
N ARG A 89 -7.71 3.47 0.23
CA ARG A 89 -9.11 3.62 -0.21
C ARG A 89 -9.58 5.08 -0.19
N LYS A 90 -9.18 5.86 0.82
CA LYS A 90 -9.51 7.29 0.90
C LYS A 90 -8.87 8.08 -0.24
N VAL A 91 -7.62 7.76 -0.59
CA VAL A 91 -6.93 8.36 -1.74
C VAL A 91 -7.67 8.02 -3.03
N ASP A 92 -7.98 6.74 -3.27
CA ASP A 92 -8.71 6.31 -4.47
C ASP A 92 -10.09 7.00 -4.59
N ASP A 93 -10.79 7.21 -3.47
CA ASP A 93 -12.06 7.92 -3.44
C ASP A 93 -11.91 9.42 -3.68
N GLN A 94 -10.83 10.04 -3.19
CA GLN A 94 -10.51 11.43 -3.49
C GLN A 94 -10.14 11.61 -4.97
N GLU A 95 -9.36 10.71 -5.55
CA GLU A 95 -9.05 10.71 -6.98
C GLU A 95 -10.31 10.64 -7.84
N LYS A 96 -11.26 9.77 -7.50
CA LYS A 96 -12.57 9.71 -8.19
C LYS A 96 -13.33 11.02 -8.09
N LYS A 97 -13.33 11.66 -6.91
CA LYS A 97 -13.98 12.97 -6.71
C LYS A 97 -13.32 14.05 -7.55
N ILE A 98 -11.99 14.07 -7.60
CA ILE A 98 -11.23 15.01 -8.45
C ILE A 98 -11.59 14.78 -9.92
N ALA A 99 -11.53 13.54 -10.41
CA ALA A 99 -11.89 13.21 -11.79
C ALA A 99 -13.36 13.55 -12.14
N ALA A 100 -14.26 13.51 -11.17
CA ALA A 100 -15.65 13.94 -11.35
C ALA A 100 -15.77 15.47 -11.40
N LEU A 101 -15.02 16.20 -10.57
CA LEU A 101 -14.96 17.66 -10.59
C LEU A 101 -14.32 18.18 -11.88
N GLU A 102 -13.23 17.57 -12.34
CA GLU A 102 -12.57 17.90 -13.60
C GLU A 102 -13.52 17.73 -14.79
N ARG A 103 -14.30 16.64 -14.82
CA ARG A 103 -15.35 16.44 -15.83
C ARG A 103 -16.40 17.53 -15.77
N LYS A 104 -16.93 17.85 -14.58
CA LYS A 104 -17.90 18.94 -14.41
C LYS A 104 -17.34 20.29 -14.86
N GLN A 105 -16.07 20.57 -14.59
CA GLN A 105 -15.42 21.80 -15.02
C GLN A 105 -15.22 21.84 -16.54
N SER A 106 -14.82 20.71 -17.16
CA SER A 106 -14.74 20.58 -18.61
C SER A 106 -16.10 20.82 -19.27
N ASP A 107 -17.17 20.22 -18.74
CA ASP A 107 -18.53 20.40 -19.23
C ASP A 107 -19.03 21.83 -19.00
N SER A 108 -18.74 22.44 -17.84
CA SER A 108 -19.07 23.83 -17.55
C SER A 108 -18.34 24.81 -18.49
N ASN A 109 -17.08 24.55 -18.83
CA ASN A 109 -16.32 25.37 -19.77
C ASN A 109 -16.79 25.18 -21.22
N ARG A 110 -17.24 23.98 -21.59
CA ARG A 110 -17.94 23.75 -22.87
C ARG A 110 -19.28 24.47 -22.93
N SER A 111 -19.99 24.49 -21.80
CA SER A 111 -21.28 25.16 -21.65
C SER A 111 -21.15 26.69 -21.69
N SER A 112 -20.06 27.25 -21.13
CA SER A 112 -19.78 28.69 -21.21
C SER A 112 -19.26 29.14 -22.58
N SER A 113 -18.74 28.21 -23.40
CA SER A 113 -18.49 28.45 -24.82
C SER A 113 -19.76 28.34 -25.68
N THR A 114 -20.88 27.89 -25.10
CA THR A 114 -22.20 27.97 -25.73
C THR A 114 -22.80 29.35 -25.51
N SER A 115 -22.22 30.27 -26.28
CA SER A 115 -22.70 31.59 -26.66
C SER A 115 -24.08 31.53 -27.36
N ASN A 116 -25.10 31.00 -26.67
CA ASN A 116 -26.47 30.94 -27.22
C ASN A 116 -27.20 32.28 -27.06
N ASN A 117 -26.91 33.07 -26.02
CA ASN A 117 -27.56 34.36 -25.82
C ASN A 117 -26.90 35.49 -26.63
N ASN A 118 -25.57 35.50 -26.77
CA ASN A 118 -24.90 36.48 -27.62
C ASN A 118 -25.21 36.24 -29.11
N SER A 119 -25.24 35.00 -29.60
CA SER A 119 -25.55 34.74 -31.01
C SER A 119 -27.00 35.07 -31.40
N ALA A 120 -27.96 34.94 -30.48
CA ALA A 120 -29.35 35.36 -30.71
C ALA A 120 -29.47 36.90 -30.78
N ASN A 121 -28.83 37.60 -29.84
CA ASN A 121 -28.79 39.06 -29.83
C ASN A 121 -28.02 39.63 -31.03
N GLU A 122 -26.92 39.02 -31.44
CA GLU A 122 -26.13 39.40 -32.64
C GLU A 122 -26.98 39.31 -33.91
N ARG A 123 -27.78 38.24 -34.03
CA ARG A 123 -28.69 38.04 -35.16
C ARG A 123 -29.82 39.05 -35.16
N GLN A 124 -30.40 39.35 -34.00
CA GLN A 124 -31.42 40.39 -33.86
C GLN A 124 -30.86 41.78 -34.19
N PHE A 125 -29.66 42.10 -33.71
CA PHE A 125 -28.99 43.37 -34.00
C PHE A 125 -28.67 43.51 -35.49
N SER A 126 -28.16 42.43 -36.10
CA SER A 126 -27.93 42.35 -37.55
C SER A 126 -29.22 42.50 -38.36
N ALA A 127 -30.35 41.98 -37.87
CA ALA A 127 -31.65 42.13 -38.53
C ALA A 127 -32.18 43.57 -38.42
N MET A 128 -32.06 44.20 -37.25
CA MET A 128 -32.45 45.60 -37.05
C MET A 128 -31.60 46.54 -37.92
N GLN A 129 -30.30 46.30 -38.04
CA GLN A 129 -29.42 47.11 -38.88
C GLN A 129 -29.88 47.10 -40.35
N ARG A 130 -30.25 45.93 -40.88
CA ARG A 130 -30.76 45.81 -42.26
C ARG A 130 -32.09 46.55 -42.44
N GLN A 131 -32.96 46.52 -41.44
CA GLN A 131 -34.23 47.26 -41.47
C GLN A 131 -33.97 48.76 -41.48
N ILE A 132 -33.03 49.25 -40.67
CA ILE A 132 -32.62 50.66 -40.66
C ILE A 132 -32.10 51.06 -42.05
N ASP A 133 -31.20 50.27 -42.65
CA ASP A 133 -30.65 50.57 -43.98
C ASP A 133 -31.72 50.55 -45.09
N GLN A 134 -32.76 49.75 -44.94
CA GLN A 134 -33.91 49.73 -45.85
C GLN A 134 -34.77 50.98 -45.67
N LEU A 135 -35.11 51.31 -44.42
CA LEU A 135 -35.88 52.51 -44.09
C LEU A 135 -35.17 53.79 -44.52
N SER A 136 -33.86 53.89 -44.32
CA SER A 136 -33.06 55.03 -44.80
C SER A 136 -33.15 55.18 -46.32
N ARG A 137 -33.01 54.08 -47.07
CA ARG A 137 -33.14 54.12 -48.54
C ARG A 137 -34.53 54.49 -49.01
N ASP A 138 -35.57 54.03 -48.32
CA ASP A 138 -36.95 54.36 -48.67
C ASP A 138 -37.29 55.80 -48.30
N LEU A 139 -36.77 56.32 -47.18
CA LEU A 139 -36.86 57.73 -46.83
C LEU A 139 -36.15 58.61 -47.85
N ASP A 140 -34.96 58.24 -48.31
CA ASP A 140 -34.24 58.97 -49.36
C ASP A 140 -35.03 58.99 -50.69
N ARG A 141 -35.66 57.87 -51.07
CA ARG A 141 -36.54 57.78 -52.26
C ARG A 141 -37.81 58.62 -52.14
N ILE A 142 -38.40 58.70 -50.95
CA ILE A 142 -39.57 59.57 -50.70
C ILE A 142 -39.11 61.02 -50.76
N ARG A 143 -38.00 61.36 -50.10
CA ARG A 143 -37.43 62.71 -50.09
C ARG A 143 -37.04 63.19 -51.49
N SER A 144 -36.55 62.30 -52.35
CA SER A 144 -36.22 62.62 -53.74
C SER A 144 -37.44 62.81 -54.65
N LYS A 145 -38.63 62.34 -54.23
CA LYS A 145 -39.90 62.52 -54.97
C LYS A 145 -40.70 63.73 -54.50
N VAL A 146 -40.40 64.24 -53.30
CA VAL A 146 -41.05 65.41 -52.69
C VAL A 146 -40.32 66.71 -53.05
N LYS A 147 -39.10 66.62 -53.60
CA LYS A 147 -38.40 67.72 -54.28
C LYS A 147 -38.65 67.66 -55.78
#